data_AF-A0A8J3A1D1-F1
#
_entry.id   AF-A0A8J3A1D1-F1
#
_cell.length_a   1.000
_cell.length_b   1.000
_cell.length_c   1.000
_cell.angle_alpha   90.00
_cell.angle_beta   90.00
_cell.angle_gamma   90.00
#
_symmetry.space_group_name_H-M   'P 1'
#
loop_
_entity.id
_entity.type
_entity.pdbx_description
1 polymer ?
#
loop_
_entity_poly.entity_id
_entity_poly.type
_entity_poly.pdbx_seq_one_letter_code
_entity_poly.pdbx_strand_id
1 'polypeptide(L)'
;MGHIQTYDWTRNEQASAAKSLREIGIQEKRAVLDADHIIVLLPAGKGSHVELGLALGQGKKVHLYSPNEDVHHLENTTTFYHLPEVDLFIGTLDELIERISIFAT
;
A
#
# COMPACT_ATOMS: atom_id res chain seq x y z
N MET A 1 16.08 -9.18 -12.96
CA MET A 1 14.75 -9.34 -12.33
C MET A 1 14.42 -8.03 -11.64
N GLY A 2 13.15 -7.67 -11.53
CA GLY A 2 12.71 -6.37 -11.02
C GLY A 2 11.20 -6.36 -10.81
N HIS A 3 10.68 -5.30 -10.20
CA HIS A 3 9.26 -5.17 -9.90
C HIS A 3 8.51 -4.51 -11.06
N ILE A 4 7.27 -4.93 -11.28
CA ILE A 4 6.36 -4.28 -12.24
C ILE A 4 5.33 -3.49 -11.45
N GLN A 5 5.25 -2.19 -11.71
CA GLN A 5 4.19 -1.35 -11.15
C GLN A 5 2.85 -1.70 -11.80
N THR A 6 1.92 -2.29 -11.05
CA THR A 6 0.58 -2.62 -11.55
C THR A 6 -0.26 -1.37 -11.80
N TYR A 7 0.01 -0.29 -11.06
CA TYR A 7 -0.69 0.98 -11.20
C TYR A 7 0.10 2.17 -10.65
N ASP A 8 -0.09 3.33 -11.29
CA ASP A 8 0.55 4.58 -10.91
C ASP A 8 -0.50 5.54 -10.32
N TRP A 9 -0.66 5.47 -9.00
CA TRP A 9 -1.58 6.32 -8.24
C TRP A 9 -1.26 7.82 -8.36
N THR A 10 -0.04 8.21 -8.77
CA THR A 10 0.31 9.64 -8.93
C THR A 10 -0.34 10.29 -10.14
N ARG A 11 -0.83 9.48 -11.08
CA ARG A 11 -1.53 9.93 -12.29
C ARG A 11 -3.02 10.16 -12.06
N ASN A 12 -3.53 9.87 -10.86
CA ASN A 12 -4.90 10.16 -10.51
C ASN A 12 -5.09 11.67 -10.39
N GLU A 13 -5.67 12.28 -11.42
CA GLU A 13 -6.15 13.64 -11.32
C GLU A 13 -7.29 13.71 -10.29
N GLN A 14 -7.40 14.84 -9.58
CA GLN A 14 -8.50 15.04 -8.65
C GLN A 14 -9.83 14.97 -9.39
N ALA A 15 -10.55 13.87 -9.20
CA ALA A 15 -11.75 13.55 -9.95
C ALA A 15 -12.82 14.64 -9.75
N SER A 16 -13.18 15.33 -10.83
CA SER A 16 -14.21 16.38 -10.84
C SER A 16 -15.64 15.85 -11.04
N ALA A 17 -15.81 14.54 -11.25
CA ALA A 17 -17.10 13.91 -11.50
C ALA A 17 -17.21 12.50 -10.90
N ALA A 18 -18.43 12.09 -10.55
CA ALA A 18 -18.68 10.74 -10.01
C ALA A 18 -18.29 9.61 -10.98
N LYS A 19 -18.38 9.85 -12.29
CA LYS A 19 -17.96 8.88 -13.31
C LYS A 19 -16.45 8.62 -13.28
N SER A 20 -15.62 9.65 -13.10
CA SER A 20 -14.17 9.49 -12.99
C SER A 20 -13.77 8.79 -11.69
N LEU A 21 -14.46 9.06 -10.58
CA LEU A 21 -14.26 8.30 -9.32
C LEU A 21 -14.52 6.80 -9.48
N ARG A 22 -15.58 6.43 -10.22
CA ARG A 22 -15.90 5.01 -10.48
C ARG A 22 -14.82 4.34 -11.31
N GLU A 23 -14.33 5.00 -12.35
CA GLU A 23 -13.31 4.45 -13.24
C GLU A 23 -11.97 4.29 -12.50
N ILE A 24 -11.55 5.30 -11.73
CA ILE A 24 -10.36 5.24 -10.87
C ILE A 24 -10.50 4.07 -9.88
N GLY A 25 -11.60 3.98 -9.12
CA GLY A 25 -11.78 2.90 -8.15
C GLY A 25 -11.82 1.50 -8.75
N ILE A 26 -12.26 1.34 -10.01
CA ILE A 26 -12.16 0.06 -10.72
C ILE A 26 -10.70 -0.29 -11.05
N GLN A 27 -9.90 0.70 -11.45
CA GLN A 27 -8.49 0.52 -11.77
C GLN A 27 -7.67 0.23 -10.51
N GLU A 28 -7.83 1.02 -9.45
CA GLU A 28 -7.17 0.80 -8.15
C GLU A 28 -7.49 -0.60 -7.60
N LYS A 29 -8.77 -0.99 -7.60
CA LYS A 29 -9.17 -2.33 -7.17
C LYS A 29 -8.47 -3.42 -8.00
N ARG A 30 -8.47 -3.31 -9.33
CA ARG A 30 -7.80 -4.30 -10.20
C ARG A 30 -6.31 -4.36 -9.93
N ALA A 31 -5.65 -3.21 -9.80
CA ALA A 31 -4.24 -3.12 -9.49
C ALA A 31 -3.87 -3.84 -8.20
N VAL A 32 -4.70 -3.69 -7.16
CA VAL A 32 -4.53 -4.41 -5.89
C VAL A 32 -4.72 -5.92 -6.09
N LEU A 33 -5.74 -6.35 -6.84
CA LEU A 33 -6.01 -7.77 -7.10
C LEU A 33 -4.91 -8.44 -7.93
N ASP A 34 -4.33 -7.72 -8.89
CA ASP A 34 -3.32 -8.23 -9.82
C ASP A 34 -1.89 -8.21 -9.21
N ALA A 35 -1.64 -7.44 -8.15
CA ALA A 35 -0.33 -7.33 -7.52
C ALA A 35 0.03 -8.54 -6.65
N ASP A 36 1.28 -8.99 -6.65
CA ASP A 36 1.75 -10.07 -5.77
C ASP A 36 1.96 -9.59 -4.32
N HIS A 37 2.39 -8.34 -4.16
CA HIS A 37 2.55 -7.66 -2.88
C HIS A 37 2.19 -6.18 -3.02
N ILE A 38 1.84 -5.54 -1.91
CA ILE A 38 1.43 -4.13 -1.85
C ILE A 38 2.38 -3.38 -0.93
N ILE A 39 2.73 -2.14 -1.30
CA ILE A 39 3.49 -1.22 -0.46
C ILE A 39 2.57 -0.07 -0.07
N VAL A 40 2.38 0.15 1.23
CA VAL A 40 1.58 1.25 1.78
C VAL A 40 2.52 2.24 2.45
N LEU A 41 2.50 3.51 2.02
CA LEU A 41 3.34 4.57 2.57
C LEU A 41 2.54 5.41 3.57
N LEU A 42 2.99 5.48 4.83
CA LEU A 42 2.39 6.34 5.85
C LEU A 42 3.00 7.76 5.82
N PRO A 43 2.22 8.82 6.14
CA PRO A 43 0.79 8.78 6.47
C PRO A 43 -0.08 8.49 5.23
N ALA A 44 -1.06 7.60 5.39
CA ALA A 44 -1.92 7.15 4.29
C ALA A 44 -3.36 7.64 4.43
N GLY A 45 -4.01 7.89 3.29
CA GLY A 45 -5.41 8.32 3.23
C GLY A 45 -6.41 7.17 3.39
N LYS A 46 -7.70 7.50 3.44
CA LYS A 46 -8.79 6.50 3.55
C LYS A 46 -8.77 5.46 2.41
N GLY A 47 -8.45 5.89 1.18
CA GLY A 47 -8.36 5.00 0.02
C GLY A 47 -7.30 3.92 0.22
N SER A 48 -6.08 4.31 0.61
CA SER A 48 -4.99 3.36 0.88
C SER A 48 -5.32 2.33 1.95
N HIS A 49 -6.11 2.70 2.97
CA HIS A 49 -6.56 1.74 3.99
C HIS A 49 -7.63 0.76 3.45
N VAL A 50 -8.46 1.20 2.50
CA VAL A 50 -9.38 0.30 1.79
C VAL A 50 -8.59 -0.68 0.93
N GLU A 51 -7.57 -0.22 0.23
CA GLU A 51 -6.68 -1.03 -0.59
C GLU A 51 -5.87 -2.03 0.27
N LEU A 52 -5.36 -1.59 1.42
CA LEU A 52 -4.73 -2.44 2.43
C LEU A 52 -5.69 -3.56 2.85
N GLY A 53 -6.92 -3.22 3.23
CA GLY A 53 -7.93 -4.21 3.63
C GLY A 53 -8.26 -5.20 2.51
N LEU A 54 -8.33 -4.72 1.26
CA LEU A 54 -8.56 -5.57 0.09
C LEU A 54 -7.39 -6.52 -0.15
N ALA A 55 -6.15 -6.04 -0.02
CA ALA A 55 -4.94 -6.85 -0.17
C ALA A 55 -4.87 -7.96 0.87
N LEU A 56 -5.11 -7.62 2.14
CA LEU A 56 -5.17 -8.58 3.24
C LEU A 56 -6.29 -9.60 3.05
N GLY A 57 -7.47 -9.15 2.60
CA GLY A 57 -8.59 -10.04 2.28
C GLY A 57 -8.30 -11.02 1.12
N GLN A 58 -7.29 -10.74 0.31
CA GLN A 58 -6.78 -11.63 -0.74
C GLN A 58 -5.54 -12.42 -0.33
N GLY A 59 -5.11 -12.34 0.94
CA GLY A 59 -3.93 -13.03 1.46
C GLY A 59 -2.61 -12.53 0.87
N LYS A 60 -2.56 -11.29 0.38
CA LYS A 60 -1.35 -10.71 -0.22
C LYS A 60 -0.37 -10.24 0.87
N LYS A 61 0.93 -10.30 0.58
CA LYS A 61 1.95 -9.70 1.44
C LYS A 61 1.84 -8.18 1.36
N VAL A 62 1.86 -7.53 2.52
CA VAL A 62 1.82 -6.07 2.62
C VAL A 62 3.13 -5.59 3.24
N HIS A 63 3.78 -4.62 2.62
CA HIS A 63 4.87 -3.85 3.20
C HIS A 63 4.31 -2.50 3.63
N LEU A 64 4.24 -2.26 4.94
CA LEU A 64 3.80 -1.00 5.50
C LEU A 64 5.03 -0.16 5.84
N TYR A 65 5.20 0.98 5.19
CA TYR A 65 6.31 1.89 5.43
C TYR A 65 5.85 3.03 6.34
N SER A 66 6.64 3.31 7.38
CA SER A 66 6.54 4.51 8.19
C SER A 66 7.88 5.25 8.22
N PRO A 67 7.91 6.58 8.09
CA PRO A 67 9.14 7.35 8.21
C PRO A 67 9.67 7.39 9.66
N ASN A 68 8.83 7.05 10.64
CA ASN A 68 9.16 7.13 12.07
C ASN A 68 8.30 6.17 12.92
N GLU A 69 8.55 6.18 14.22
CA GLU A 69 7.88 5.32 15.22
C GLU A 69 6.42 5.72 15.53
N ASP A 70 5.89 6.80 14.94
CA ASP A 70 4.53 7.30 15.26
C ASP A 70 3.44 6.28 14.91
N VAL A 71 3.72 5.34 14.01
CA VAL A 71 2.86 4.20 13.65
C VAL A 71 2.54 3.28 14.84
N HIS A 72 3.32 3.33 15.91
CA HIS A 72 3.08 2.59 17.15
C HIS A 72 2.17 3.31 18.13
N HIS A 73 1.92 4.61 17.94
CA HIS A 73 1.00 5.35 18.79
C HIS A 73 -0.45 4.90 18.53
N LEU A 74 -1.24 4.78 19.60
CA LEU A 74 -2.59 4.22 19.54
C LEU A 74 -3.54 5.04 18.65
N GLU A 75 -3.29 6.34 18.50
CA GLU A 75 -4.03 7.24 17.63
C GLU A 75 -3.71 7.06 16.13
N ASN A 76 -2.57 6.46 15.80
CA ASN A 76 -2.07 6.33 14.44
C ASN A 76 -2.04 4.88 13.95
N THR A 77 -2.08 3.93 14.87
CA THR A 77 -2.07 2.51 14.56
C THR A 77 -3.48 1.96 14.31
N THR A 78 -3.55 0.78 13.67
CA THR A 78 -4.80 0.03 13.54
C THR A 78 -4.51 -1.46 13.70
N THR A 79 -5.53 -2.21 14.12
CA THR A 79 -5.41 -3.66 14.34
C THR A 79 -4.86 -4.39 13.12
N PHE A 80 -5.20 -3.94 11.91
CA PHE A 80 -4.74 -4.53 10.66
C PHE A 80 -3.23 -4.38 10.42
N TYR A 81 -2.55 -3.40 11.02
CA TYR A 81 -1.08 -3.26 10.90
C TYR A 81 -0.31 -4.36 11.62
N HIS A 82 -0.96 -5.08 12.53
CA HIS A 82 -0.34 -6.11 13.37
C HIS A 82 -0.61 -7.53 12.87
N LEU A 83 -1.24 -7.69 11.70
CA LEU A 83 -1.46 -9.00 11.09
C LEU A 83 -0.14 -9.59 10.54
N PRO A 84 0.03 -10.92 10.55
CA PRO A 84 1.28 -11.56 10.12
C PRO A 84 1.63 -11.32 8.64
N GLU A 85 0.64 -11.01 7.81
CA GLU A 85 0.82 -10.64 6.41
C GLU A 85 1.46 -9.25 6.25
N VAL A 86 1.37 -8.39 7.26
CA VAL A 86 1.93 -7.04 7.25
C VAL A 86 3.37 -7.04 7.76
N ASP A 87 4.30 -6.65 6.90
CA ASP A 87 5.68 -6.34 7.25
C ASP A 87 5.81 -4.83 7.45
N LEU A 88 5.83 -4.39 8.72
CA LEU A 88 6.06 -2.99 9.06
C LEU A 88 7.56 -2.67 8.98
N PHE A 89 7.89 -1.64 8.21
CA PHE A 89 9.23 -1.09 8.07
C PHE A 89 9.24 0.37 8.53
N ILE A 90 10.21 0.70 9.38
CA ILE A 90 10.45 2.06 9.89
C ILE A 90 11.85 2.47 9.48
N GLY A 91 11.97 3.60 8.79
CA GLY A 91 13.26 4.09 8.28
C GLY A 91 13.09 4.99 7.06
N THR A 92 14.11 5.02 6.22
CA THR A 92 14.13 5.80 4.98
C THR A 92 13.55 5.01 3.80
N LEU A 93 13.16 5.73 2.74
CA LEU A 93 12.69 5.09 1.50
C LEU A 93 13.80 4.28 0.82
N ASP A 94 15.06 4.71 0.91
CA ASP A 94 16.19 3.99 0.32
C ASP A 94 16.37 2.62 1.00
N GLU A 95 16.31 2.58 2.33
CA GLU A 95 16.37 1.32 3.09
C GLU A 95 15.16 0.41 2.80
N LEU A 96 13.97 0.98 2.59
CA LEU A 96 12.80 0.22 2.14
C LEU A 96 13.06 -0.41 0.77
N ILE A 97 13.58 0.36 -0.19
CA ILE A 97 13.90 -0.10 -1.55
C ILE A 97 14.93 -1.23 -1.49
N GLU A 98 15.98 -1.10 -0.68
CA GLU A 98 16.96 -2.16 -0.45
C GLU A 98 16.29 -3.43 0.09
N ARG A 99 15.43 -3.29 1.11
CA ARG A 99 14.71 -4.42 1.72
C ARG A 99 13.84 -5.17 0.71
N ILE A 100 13.03 -4.45 -0.07
CA ILE A 100 12.10 -5.08 -1.03
C ILE A 100 12.79 -5.59 -2.30
N SER A 101 13.99 -5.11 -2.61
CA SER A 101 14.76 -5.56 -3.77
C SER A 101 15.38 -6.95 -3.56
N ILE A 102 15.61 -7.34 -2.30
CA ILE A 102 16.21 -8.65 -1.95
C ILE A 102 15.21 -9.80 -2.15
N PHE A 103 13.90 -9.55 -2.05
CA PHE A 103 12.85 -10.57 -2.18
C PHE A 103 12.53 -10.98 -3.64
N ALA A 104 13.22 -10.43 -4.65
CA ALA A 104 12.99 -10.76 -6.06
C ALA A 104 13.70 -12.06 -6.53
N THR A 105 13.75 -13.10 -5.69
CA THR A 105 14.36 -14.41 -6.01
C THR A 105 13.34 -15.51 -6.24
#